data_AF-G4YVQ7-F1
#
_entry.id   AF-G4YVQ7-F1
#
_cell.length_a   1.000
_cell.length_b   1.000
_cell.length_c   1.000
_cell.angle_alpha   90.00
_cell.angle_beta   90.00
_cell.angle_gamma   90.00
#
_symmetry.space_group_name_H-M   'P 1'
#
loop_
_entity.id
_entity.type
_entity.pdbx_description
1 polymer ?
#
loop_
_entity_poly.entity_id
_entity_poly.type
_entity_poly.pdbx_seq_one_letter_code
_entity_poly.pdbx_strand_id
1 'polypeptide(L)'
;DPKNFREAMRDPRSEKWKQAIREEIEALEQNGTWKQEYGVDYTYTFSAVLDMESGKIILVVSHIWKVPARHGDVPGAYVKAKKEEELVIMLVIPTGMEFTEEQLRAVGVKTKYELALLLEKGLYGLKQSGRLWN
;
A
#
# COMPACT_ATOMS: atom_id res chain seq x y z
N ASP A 1 5.83 11.45 21.16
CA ASP A 1 6.49 10.48 20.26
C ASP A 1 7.90 10.90 19.91
N PRO A 2 8.85 9.95 19.81
CA PRO A 2 10.23 10.25 19.42
C PRO A 2 10.28 10.72 17.96
N LYS A 3 11.13 11.71 17.68
CA LYS A 3 11.23 12.31 16.34
C LYS A 3 12.29 11.67 15.46
N ASN A 4 13.14 10.81 16.04
CA ASN A 4 14.21 10.12 15.34
C ASN A 4 14.54 8.80 16.03
N PHE A 5 15.22 7.92 15.30
CA PHE A 5 15.62 6.58 15.77
C PHE A 5 16.42 6.64 17.08
N ARG A 6 17.26 7.66 17.26
CA ARG A 6 18.12 7.81 18.42
C ARG A 6 17.33 8.13 19.69
N GLU A 7 16.30 8.97 19.58
CA GLU A 7 15.33 9.24 20.65
C GLU A 7 14.44 8.02 20.90
N ALA A 8 14.01 7.33 19.84
CA ALA A 8 13.17 6.16 19.97
C ALA A 8 13.88 5.02 20.72
N MET A 9 15.18 4.86 20.50
CA MET A 9 16.02 3.83 21.12
C MET A 9 16.44 4.15 22.55
N ARG A 10 16.16 5.36 23.04
CA ARG A 10 16.36 5.77 24.44
C ARG A 10 15.07 5.72 25.26
N ASP A 11 13.92 5.52 24.61
CA ASP A 11 12.63 5.38 25.28
C ASP A 11 12.57 4.05 26.06
N PRO A 12 11.99 4.00 27.27
CA PRO A 12 11.76 2.75 28.00
C PRO A 12 10.97 1.70 27.20
N ARG A 13 10.19 2.12 26.21
CA ARG A 13 9.43 1.26 25.29
C ARG A 13 10.26 0.75 24.10
N SER A 14 11.52 1.17 23.98
CA SER A 14 12.41 0.76 22.88
C SER A 14 12.56 -0.75 22.76
N GLU A 15 12.57 -1.49 23.88
CA GLU A 15 12.60 -2.95 23.86
C GLU A 15 11.32 -3.57 23.29
N LYS A 16 10.15 -2.98 23.57
CA LYS A 16 8.88 -3.40 22.96
C LYS A 16 8.87 -3.11 21.46
N TRP A 17 9.44 -2.00 21.02
CA TRP A 17 9.56 -1.69 19.59
C TRP A 17 10.53 -2.61 18.88
N LYS A 18 11.68 -2.95 19.48
CA LYS A 18 12.60 -3.96 18.94
C LYS A 18 11.94 -5.33 18.84
N GLN A 19 11.15 -5.70 19.85
CA GLN A 19 10.40 -6.95 19.83
C GLN A 19 9.36 -6.95 18.71
N ALA A 20 8.53 -5.91 18.60
CA ALA A 20 7.55 -5.80 17.52
C ALA A 20 8.19 -5.81 16.12
N ILE A 21 9.34 -5.14 15.95
CA ILE A 21 10.09 -5.16 14.68
C ILE A 21 10.60 -6.57 14.37
N ARG A 22 11.11 -7.31 15.36
CA ARG A 22 11.53 -8.71 15.18
C ARG A 22 10.36 -9.61 14.83
N GLU A 23 9.24 -9.49 15.54
CA GLU A 23 8.02 -10.24 15.26
C GLU A 23 7.50 -9.96 13.84
N GLU A 24 7.53 -8.70 13.40
CA GLU A 24 7.16 -8.31 12.03
C GLU A 24 8.13 -8.91 10.99
N ILE A 25 9.45 -8.85 11.24
CA ILE A 25 10.45 -9.43 10.32
C ILE A 25 10.28 -10.96 10.23
N GLU A 26 10.11 -11.64 11.36
CA GLU A 26 9.87 -13.09 11.38
C GLU A 26 8.55 -13.46 10.68
N ALA A 27 7.49 -12.66 10.88
CA ALA A 27 6.22 -12.85 10.16
C ALA A 27 6.38 -12.64 8.65
N LEU A 28 7.16 -11.64 8.22
CA LEU A 28 7.47 -11.40 6.81
C LEU A 28 8.32 -12.54 6.22
N GLU A 29 9.27 -13.08 6.97
CA GLU A 29 10.11 -14.20 6.55
C GLU A 29 9.31 -15.51 6.45
N GLN A 30 8.48 -15.82 7.45
CA GLN A 30 7.61 -17.01 7.47
C GLN A 30 6.56 -16.97 6.35
N ASN A 31 5.97 -15.81 6.09
CA ASN A 31 4.95 -15.65 5.05
C ASN A 31 5.55 -15.51 3.64
N GLY A 32 6.88 -15.47 3.51
CA GLY A 32 7.55 -15.34 2.21
C GLY A 32 7.28 -14.00 1.51
N THR A 33 6.77 -12.99 2.22
CA THR A 33 6.26 -11.72 1.67
C THR A 33 7.33 -10.81 1.05
N TRP A 34 8.61 -11.15 1.28
CA TRP A 34 9.77 -10.37 0.80
C TRP A 34 10.46 -10.96 -0.43
N LYS A 35 10.05 -12.14 -0.91
CA LYS A 35 10.55 -12.71 -2.16
C LYS A 35 9.79 -12.09 -3.33
N GLN A 36 10.38 -11.06 -3.94
CA GLN A 36 9.88 -10.49 -5.19
C GLN A 36 10.69 -11.06 -6.35
N GLU A 37 10.02 -11.57 -7.37
CA GLU A 37 10.67 -12.06 -8.59
C GLU A 37 10.76 -10.94 -9.63
N TYR A 38 12.00 -10.63 -10.02
CA TYR A 38 12.29 -9.67 -11.10
C TYR A 38 11.63 -10.12 -12.40
N GLY A 39 10.77 -9.27 -12.97
CA GLY A 39 10.01 -9.57 -14.19
C GLY A 39 8.57 -10.07 -13.98
N VAL A 40 8.23 -10.53 -12.77
CA VAL A 40 6.88 -11.00 -12.41
C VAL A 40 6.15 -9.97 -11.52
N ASP A 41 6.79 -9.49 -10.44
CA ASP A 41 6.17 -8.52 -9.53
C ASP A 41 6.53 -7.05 -9.88
N TYR A 42 7.71 -6.86 -10.47
CA TYR A 42 8.26 -5.54 -10.81
C TYR A 42 7.69 -4.95 -12.11
N THR A 43 7.18 -5.77 -13.02
CA THR A 43 6.58 -5.31 -14.29
C THR A 43 5.18 -4.74 -14.10
N TYR A 44 4.49 -5.10 -13.00
CA TYR A 44 3.13 -4.66 -12.73
C TYR A 44 3.03 -3.39 -11.87
N THR A 45 4.14 -2.87 -11.34
CA THR A 45 4.20 -1.71 -10.44
C THR A 45 4.80 -0.48 -11.13
N PHE A 46 4.11 0.06 -12.13
CA PHE A 46 4.43 1.38 -12.68
C PHE A 46 3.65 2.46 -11.93
N SER A 47 4.37 3.41 -11.33
CA SER A 47 3.81 4.67 -10.83
C SER A 47 4.53 5.78 -11.57
N ALA A 48 3.80 6.61 -12.33
CA ALA A 48 4.41 7.78 -12.95
C ALA A 48 4.87 8.74 -11.85
N VAL A 49 6.19 8.89 -11.71
CA VAL A 49 6.80 9.88 -10.83
C VAL A 49 7.47 10.91 -11.73
N LEU A 50 7.10 12.17 -11.55
CA LEU A 50 7.76 13.27 -12.21
C LEU A 50 9.21 13.35 -11.72
N ASP A 51 10.17 13.28 -12.63
CA ASP A 51 11.55 13.56 -12.27
C ASP A 51 11.76 15.05 -11.95
N MET A 52 12.87 15.33 -11.26
CA MET A 52 13.19 16.70 -10.84
C MET A 52 13.49 17.62 -12.03
N GLU A 53 13.96 17.08 -13.15
CA GLU A 53 14.29 17.86 -14.35
C GLU A 53 13.03 18.37 -15.05
N SER A 54 12.05 17.50 -15.24
CA SER A 54 10.71 17.78 -15.73
C SER A 54 9.98 18.77 -14.81
N GLY A 55 10.11 18.61 -13.49
CA GLY A 55 9.57 19.58 -12.52
C GLY A 55 10.15 20.98 -12.69
N LYS A 56 11.47 21.10 -12.89
CA LYS A 56 12.11 22.38 -13.18
C LYS A 56 11.62 22.98 -14.49
N ILE A 57 11.47 22.18 -15.55
CA ILE A 57 10.97 22.65 -16.85
C ILE A 57 9.54 23.20 -16.70
N ILE A 58 8.66 22.51 -16.00
CA ILE A 58 7.28 22.98 -15.75
C ILE A 58 7.29 24.34 -15.03
N LEU A 59 8.15 24.50 -14.01
CA LEU A 59 8.28 25.78 -13.30
C LEU A 59 8.84 26.89 -14.21
N VAL A 60 9.84 26.59 -15.04
CA VAL A 60 10.40 27.54 -16.01
C VAL A 60 9.35 27.97 -17.03
N VAL A 61 8.59 27.04 -17.61
CA VAL A 61 7.52 27.33 -18.57
C VAL A 61 6.43 28.19 -17.91
N SER A 62 6.04 27.86 -16.68
CA SER A 62 5.07 28.67 -15.91
C SER A 62 5.51 30.12 -15.75
N HIS A 63 6.82 30.33 -15.53
CA HIS A 63 7.41 31.66 -15.42
C HIS A 63 7.43 32.41 -16.75
N ILE A 64 7.87 31.75 -17.84
CA ILE A 64 7.92 32.36 -19.19
C ILE A 64 6.52 32.80 -19.63
N TRP A 65 5.51 31.96 -19.41
CA TRP A 65 4.13 32.25 -19.81
C TRP A 65 3.36 33.11 -18.81
N LYS A 66 3.97 33.50 -17.69
CA LYS A 66 3.34 34.25 -16.61
C LYS A 66 2.07 33.58 -16.07
N VAL A 67 2.03 32.25 -16.11
CA VAL A 67 0.92 31.43 -15.57
C VAL A 67 1.37 30.89 -14.21
N PRO A 68 0.66 31.17 -13.11
CA PRO A 68 1.05 30.69 -11.79
C PRO A 68 0.90 29.17 -11.69
N ALA A 69 2.00 28.47 -11.41
CA ALA A 69 1.97 27.06 -11.07
C ALA A 69 1.27 26.85 -9.72
N ARG A 70 0.37 25.87 -9.64
CA ARG A 70 -0.31 25.47 -8.41
C ARG A 70 -0.12 23.98 -8.20
N HIS A 71 0.24 23.60 -6.98
CA HIS A 71 0.27 22.20 -6.57
C HIS A 71 -1.13 21.79 -6.11
N GLY A 72 -1.71 20.76 -6.73
CA GLY A 72 -2.95 20.14 -6.29
C GLY A 72 -2.66 18.75 -5.74
N ASP A 73 -3.09 18.51 -4.50
CA ASP A 73 -3.24 17.16 -3.97
C ASP A 73 -4.68 16.69 -4.25
N VAL A 74 -4.86 15.41 -4.57
CA VAL A 74 -6.18 14.81 -4.83
C VAL A 74 -6.52 13.87 -3.68
N PRO A 75 -7.36 14.30 -2.72
CA PRO A 75 -7.74 13.46 -1.60
C PRO A 75 -8.43 12.18 -2.08
N GLY A 76 -7.85 11.04 -1.69
CA GLY A 76 -8.40 9.72 -2.01
C GLY A 76 -8.33 9.34 -3.49
N ALA A 77 -7.38 9.88 -4.26
CA ALA A 77 -7.13 9.53 -5.67
C ALA A 77 -7.23 8.01 -5.93
N TYR A 78 -6.54 7.21 -5.12
CA TYR A 78 -6.50 5.75 -5.27
C TYR A 78 -7.83 5.04 -5.00
N VAL A 79 -8.65 5.57 -4.07
CA VAL A 79 -9.95 4.99 -3.72
C VAL A 79 -11.01 5.32 -4.78
N LYS A 80 -10.76 6.34 -5.60
CA LYS A 80 -11.65 6.73 -6.72
C LYS A 80 -11.31 6.02 -8.03
N ALA A 81 -10.07 5.54 -8.17
CA ALA A 81 -9.67 4.72 -9.30
C ALA A 81 -10.41 3.37 -9.28
N LYS A 82 -11.03 3.00 -10.40
CA LYS A 82 -11.53 1.64 -10.60
C LYS A 82 -10.34 0.71 -10.77
N LYS A 83 -10.41 -0.49 -10.17
CA LYS A 83 -9.42 -1.53 -10.46
C LYS A 83 -9.48 -1.94 -11.93
N GLU A 84 -8.34 -2.27 -12.52
CA GLU A 84 -8.29 -2.97 -13.81
C GLU A 84 -8.89 -4.37 -13.64
N GLU A 85 -9.63 -4.86 -14.64
CA GLU A 85 -10.32 -6.16 -14.56
C GLU A 85 -9.36 -7.35 -14.34
N GLU A 86 -8.14 -7.24 -14.87
CA GLU A 86 -7.09 -8.25 -14.74
C GLU A 86 -6.37 -8.21 -13.39
N LEU A 87 -6.55 -7.13 -12.61
CA LEU A 87 -5.87 -6.95 -11.32
C LEU A 87 -6.75 -7.45 -10.16
N VAL A 88 -6.58 -8.72 -9.81
CA VAL A 88 -7.26 -9.35 -8.67
C VAL A 88 -6.39 -9.24 -7.42
N ILE A 89 -6.75 -8.34 -6.51
CA ILE A 89 -6.10 -8.20 -5.21
C ILE A 89 -6.97 -8.85 -4.13
N MET A 90 -6.43 -9.88 -3.48
CA MET A 90 -7.07 -10.59 -2.37
C MET A 90 -6.35 -10.27 -1.06
N LEU A 91 -7.11 -10.00 0.00
CA LEU A 91 -6.60 -9.74 1.34
C LEU A 91 -6.90 -10.92 2.26
N VAL A 92 -5.95 -11.23 3.12
CA VAL A 92 -6.17 -12.16 4.23
C VAL A 92 -7.19 -11.56 5.20
N ILE A 93 -8.04 -12.41 5.74
CA ILE A 93 -9.01 -12.02 6.76
C ILE A 93 -8.27 -11.50 8.00
N PRO A 94 -8.51 -10.26 8.44
CA PRO A 94 -7.84 -9.70 9.61
C PRO A 94 -8.13 -10.48 10.89
N THR A 95 -7.12 -10.58 11.76
CA THR A 95 -7.29 -11.13 13.10
C THR A 95 -8.33 -10.31 13.88
N GLY A 96 -9.41 -10.96 14.32
CA GLY A 96 -10.53 -10.33 15.03
C GLY A 96 -11.79 -10.12 14.19
N MET A 97 -11.76 -10.41 12.88
CA MET A 97 -12.97 -10.51 12.07
C MET A 97 -13.59 -11.89 12.26
N GLU A 98 -14.84 -11.93 12.74
CA GLU A 98 -15.60 -13.15 12.96
C GLU A 98 -16.74 -13.28 11.94
N PHE A 99 -17.05 -14.51 11.57
CA PHE A 99 -18.11 -14.86 10.63
C PHE A 99 -19.05 -15.86 11.27
N THR A 100 -20.35 -15.72 11.02
CA THR A 100 -21.32 -16.71 11.46
C THR A 100 -21.29 -17.94 10.55
N GLU A 101 -21.72 -19.09 11.08
CA GLU A 101 -21.88 -20.34 10.31
C GLU A 101 -22.82 -20.17 9.11
N GLU A 102 -23.77 -19.24 9.17
CA GLU A 102 -24.67 -18.90 8.06
C GLU A 102 -23.94 -18.13 6.95
N GLN A 103 -23.07 -17.20 7.31
CA GLN A 103 -22.24 -16.46 6.37
C GLN A 103 -21.23 -17.37 5.68
N LEU A 104 -20.59 -18.28 6.42
CA LEU A 104 -19.66 -19.26 5.85
C LEU A 104 -20.37 -20.21 4.87
N ARG A 105 -21.58 -20.70 5.24
CA ARG A 105 -22.41 -21.52 4.35
C ARG A 105 -22.88 -20.79 3.10
N ALA A 106 -23.23 -19.50 3.20
CA ALA A 106 -23.65 -18.71 2.06
C ALA A 106 -22.55 -18.55 1.00
N VAL A 107 -21.28 -18.53 1.42
CA VAL A 107 -20.11 -18.46 0.52
C VAL A 107 -19.58 -19.86 0.18
N GLY A 108 -20.11 -20.92 0.80
CA GLY A 108 -19.79 -22.31 0.51
C GLY A 108 -18.49 -22.82 1.14
N VAL A 109 -17.94 -22.11 2.13
CA VAL A 109 -16.69 -22.45 2.81
C VAL A 109 -16.96 -23.01 4.20
N LYS A 110 -16.06 -23.86 4.70
CA LYS A 110 -16.22 -24.50 6.03
C LYS A 110 -15.53 -23.74 7.14
N THR A 111 -14.48 -23.00 6.82
CA THR A 111 -13.68 -22.28 7.80
C THR A 111 -13.35 -20.88 7.32
N LYS A 112 -13.15 -19.94 8.26
CA LYS A 112 -12.70 -18.58 7.94
C LYS A 112 -11.34 -18.53 7.24
N TYR A 113 -10.54 -19.59 7.34
CA TYR A 113 -9.21 -19.69 6.72
C TYR A 113 -9.29 -19.95 5.21
N GLU A 114 -10.46 -20.34 4.71
CA GLU A 114 -10.75 -20.50 3.28
C GLU A 114 -11.30 -19.19 2.66
N LEU A 115 -11.49 -18.13 3.46
CA LEU A 115 -11.95 -16.83 2.99
C LEU A 115 -10.79 -15.91 2.65
N ALA A 116 -11.01 -15.10 1.62
CA ALA A 116 -10.20 -13.93 1.32
C ALA A 116 -11.13 -12.76 0.95
N LEU A 117 -10.71 -11.53 1.23
CA LEU A 117 -11.45 -10.34 0.84
C LEU A 117 -10.96 -9.89 -0.53
N LEU A 118 -11.86 -9.82 -1.52
CA LEU A 118 -11.56 -9.22 -2.80
C LEU A 118 -11.61 -7.69 -2.67
N LEU A 119 -10.52 -7.04 -3.03
CA LEU A 119 -10.47 -5.59 -3.05
C LEU A 119 -11.04 -5.07 -4.38
N GLU A 120 -12.14 -4.30 -4.32
CA GLU A 120 -12.80 -3.76 -5.52
C GLU A 120 -12.21 -2.43 -6.00
N LYS A 121 -11.51 -1.69 -5.12
CA LYS A 121 -10.93 -0.36 -5.40
C LYS A 121 -9.53 -0.25 -4.82
N GLY A 122 -8.68 0.56 -5.44
CA GLY A 122 -7.31 0.77 -4.95
C GLY A 122 -7.28 1.28 -3.52
N LEU A 123 -6.46 0.66 -2.67
CA LEU A 123 -6.24 1.09 -1.28
C LEU A 123 -4.95 1.90 -1.18
N TYR A 124 -4.94 2.94 -0.34
CA TYR A 124 -3.76 3.77 -0.15
C TYR A 124 -2.59 2.93 0.38
N GLY A 125 -1.40 3.06 -0.21
CA GLY A 125 -0.19 2.33 0.21
C GLY A 125 0.04 0.98 -0.47
N LEU A 126 -0.91 0.48 -1.28
CA LEU A 126 -0.61 -0.64 -2.18
C LEU A 126 0.35 -0.17 -3.27
N LYS A 127 1.40 -0.95 -3.54
CA LYS A 127 2.37 -0.65 -4.61
C LYS A 127 1.70 -0.49 -5.98
N GLN A 128 0.57 -1.18 -6.20
CA GLN A 128 -0.22 -1.13 -7.44
C GLN A 128 -1.18 0.07 -7.50
N SER A 129 -1.44 0.77 -6.39
CA SER A 129 -2.38 1.90 -6.40
C SER A 129 -1.87 3.08 -7.22
N GLY A 130 -0.54 3.27 -7.27
CA GLY A 130 0.09 4.24 -8.18
C GLY A 130 -0.27 3.97 -9.65
N ARG A 131 -0.31 2.71 -10.06
CA ARG A 131 -0.72 2.31 -11.42
C ARG A 131 -2.20 2.59 -11.66
N LEU A 132 -3.08 2.17 -10.75
CA LEU A 132 -4.53 2.31 -10.92
C LEU A 132 -4.98 3.77 -11.09
N TRP A 133 -4.22 4.73 -10.58
CA TRP A 133 -4.51 6.15 -10.73
C TRP A 133 -3.95 6.79 -12.00
N ASN A 134 -2.87 6.25 -12.56
CA ASN A 134 -2.25 6.78 -13.79
C ASN A 134 -3.01 6.32 -15.03
#